data_AF-A0A840A8Z2-F1
#
_entry.id   AF-A0A840A8Z2-F1
#
_cell.length_a   1.000
_cell.length_b   1.000
_cell.length_c   1.000
_cell.angle_alpha   90.00
_cell.angle_beta   90.00
_cell.angle_gamma   90.00
#
_symmetry.space_group_name_H-M   'P 1'
#
loop_
_entity.id
_entity.type
_entity.pdbx_description
1 polymer ?
#
loop_
_entity_poly.entity_id
_entity_poly.type
_entity_poly.pdbx_seq_one_letter_code
_entity_poly.pdbx_strand_id
1 'polypeptide(L)'
;MALRVIPLLLLLATPAAAEPWRATYFINAAGLPIAQVELRFALDGPGYSVETRARSLGVARLFLRGEQVSRSEGRWAEGMPQPRVHVSEGNWRGVMRRTRLEYGPDGAPRVAVLTPAQDMPRSPVPASAIPGTMDGLSALVGLARHVRDTATCETGARGFDGRRLTQFVVARDPAPAEAPRLRCVIEARTLAGYALDRDAAEAREPLRILAEFGPRAPGHPAVPERVELGSRWWGTIEATLMDLRREAPATN
;
A
#
# COMPACT_ATOMS: atom_id res chain seq x y z
N MET A 1 48.50 -47.26 -6.33
CA MET A 1 47.63 -46.36 -5.55
C MET A 1 47.16 -45.23 -6.45
N ALA A 2 45.95 -45.30 -7.00
CA ALA A 2 45.38 -44.24 -7.82
C ALA A 2 44.33 -43.50 -6.99
N LEU A 3 44.61 -42.24 -6.67
CA LEU A 3 43.76 -41.37 -5.87
C LEU A 3 42.57 -40.92 -6.72
N ARG A 4 41.36 -41.40 -6.42
CA ARG A 4 40.12 -40.93 -7.07
C ARG A 4 39.68 -39.62 -6.39
N VAL A 5 39.83 -38.51 -7.11
CA VAL A 5 39.24 -37.22 -6.73
C VAL A 5 37.78 -37.22 -7.20
N ILE A 6 36.84 -37.19 -6.27
CA ILE A 6 35.41 -37.01 -6.54
C ILE A 6 35.15 -35.50 -6.63
N PRO A 7 34.65 -34.95 -7.75
CA PRO A 7 34.29 -33.54 -7.80
C PRO A 7 32.97 -33.36 -7.05
N LEU A 8 33.02 -32.59 -5.95
CA LEU A 8 31.85 -32.12 -5.24
C LEU A 8 31.14 -31.08 -6.11
N LEU A 9 30.08 -31.51 -6.81
CA LEU A 9 29.19 -30.61 -7.53
C LEU A 9 28.45 -29.75 -6.50
N LEU A 10 28.92 -28.52 -6.26
CA LEU A 10 28.14 -27.50 -5.56
C LEU A 10 26.95 -27.10 -6.46
N LEU A 11 25.79 -27.70 -6.21
CA LEU A 11 24.51 -27.19 -6.66
C LEU A 11 24.34 -25.80 -6.03
N LEU A 12 24.66 -24.75 -6.80
CA LEU A 12 24.25 -23.39 -6.51
C LEU A 12 22.71 -23.38 -6.54
N ALA A 13 22.10 -23.56 -5.37
CA ALA A 13 20.67 -23.34 -5.19
C ALA A 13 20.41 -21.86 -5.48
N THR A 14 20.00 -21.54 -6.71
CA THR A 14 19.46 -20.24 -7.03
C THR A 14 18.26 -20.04 -6.12
N PRO A 15 18.21 -18.97 -5.29
CA PRO A 15 17.05 -18.73 -4.45
C PRO A 15 15.83 -18.63 -5.36
N ALA A 16 14.89 -19.56 -5.20
CA ALA A 16 13.63 -19.49 -5.91
C ALA A 16 12.92 -18.22 -5.45
N ALA A 17 12.86 -17.22 -6.33
CA ALA A 17 12.03 -16.05 -6.09
C ALA A 17 10.58 -16.55 -6.00
N ALA A 18 9.95 -16.35 -4.85
CA ALA A 18 8.56 -16.74 -4.67
C ALA A 18 7.71 -16.06 -5.74
N GLU A 19 6.85 -16.84 -6.42
CA GLU A 19 5.94 -16.32 -7.43
C GLU A 19 5.06 -15.20 -6.83
N PRO A 20 4.96 -14.04 -7.49
CA PRO A 20 4.17 -12.94 -6.97
C PRO A 20 2.68 -13.31 -6.97
N TRP A 21 1.96 -12.70 -6.06
CA TRP A 21 0.51 -12.72 -6.01
C TRP A 21 -0.06 -11.60 -6.86
N ARG A 22 -1.25 -11.85 -7.40
CA ARG A 22 -2.08 -10.87 -8.07
C ARG A 22 -3.41 -10.78 -7.35
N ALA A 23 -3.83 -9.56 -7.03
CA ALA A 23 -5.16 -9.27 -6.51
C ALA A 23 -5.87 -8.25 -7.39
N THR A 24 -7.18 -8.40 -7.58
CA THR A 24 -8.01 -7.46 -8.34
C THR A 24 -9.14 -6.95 -7.47
N TYR A 25 -9.28 -5.64 -7.37
CA TYR A 25 -10.36 -4.98 -6.63
C TYR A 25 -11.25 -4.15 -7.55
N PHE A 26 -12.54 -4.12 -7.26
CA PHE A 26 -13.44 -3.10 -7.78
C PHE A 26 -13.75 -2.07 -6.71
N ILE A 27 -13.63 -0.81 -7.09
CA ILE A 27 -14.00 0.34 -6.27
C ILE A 27 -15.40 0.78 -6.69
N ASN A 28 -16.31 0.76 -5.74
CA ASN A 28 -17.69 1.19 -5.87
C ASN A 28 -17.91 2.48 -5.08
N ALA A 29 -18.72 3.39 -5.60
CA ALA A 29 -19.23 4.55 -4.89
C ALA A 29 -20.75 4.59 -5.04
N ALA A 30 -21.48 4.67 -3.93
CA ALA A 30 -22.94 4.59 -3.91
C ALA A 30 -23.49 3.37 -4.71
N GLY A 31 -22.80 2.22 -4.63
CA GLY A 31 -23.17 0.98 -5.33
C GLY A 31 -22.79 0.90 -6.81
N LEU A 32 -22.17 1.95 -7.38
CA LEU A 32 -21.76 1.98 -8.78
C LEU A 32 -20.25 1.74 -8.92
N PRO A 33 -19.80 0.86 -9.83
CA PRO A 33 -18.38 0.64 -10.06
C PRO A 33 -17.74 1.86 -10.74
N ILE A 34 -16.74 2.47 -10.07
CA ILE A 34 -16.06 3.68 -10.54
C ILE A 34 -14.61 3.44 -10.96
N ALA A 35 -13.96 2.41 -10.40
CA ALA A 35 -12.58 2.07 -10.74
C ALA A 35 -12.28 0.60 -10.49
N GLN A 36 -11.21 0.12 -11.13
CA GLN A 36 -10.57 -1.15 -10.83
C GLN A 36 -9.14 -0.89 -10.38
N VAL A 37 -8.68 -1.68 -9.40
CA VAL A 37 -7.28 -1.70 -8.97
C VAL A 37 -6.75 -3.10 -9.12
N GLU A 38 -5.71 -3.26 -9.92
CA GLU A 38 -4.92 -4.50 -9.97
C GLU A 38 -3.68 -4.31 -9.10
N LEU A 39 -3.37 -5.30 -8.26
CA LEU A 39 -2.15 -5.35 -7.46
C LEU A 39 -1.33 -6.56 -7.90
N ARG A 40 -0.02 -6.37 -8.00
CA ARG A 40 0.97 -7.44 -8.15
C ARG A 40 1.97 -7.30 -7.01
N PHE A 41 2.15 -8.33 -6.20
CA PHE A 41 2.92 -8.20 -4.98
C PHE A 41 3.62 -9.49 -4.56
N ALA A 42 4.78 -9.34 -3.94
CA ALA A 42 5.52 -10.41 -3.28
C ALA A 42 5.86 -9.92 -1.87
N LEU A 43 5.31 -10.59 -0.85
CA LEU A 43 5.50 -10.24 0.57
C LEU A 43 6.35 -11.27 1.32
N ASP A 44 6.68 -12.37 0.64
CA ASP A 44 7.42 -13.50 1.18
C ASP A 44 8.92 -13.33 0.88
N GLY A 45 9.77 -13.82 1.78
CA GLY A 45 11.24 -13.71 1.65
C GLY A 45 11.86 -12.52 2.38
N PRO A 46 13.12 -12.15 2.04
CA PRO A 46 13.90 -11.13 2.76
C PRO A 46 13.44 -9.69 2.46
N GLY A 47 12.60 -9.49 1.45
CA GLY A 47 12.04 -8.19 1.12
C GLY A 47 10.63 -8.26 0.58
N TYR A 48 10.17 -7.14 0.03
CA TYR A 48 8.86 -7.04 -0.57
C TYR A 48 8.89 -6.19 -1.82
N SER A 49 7.91 -6.44 -2.68
CA SER A 49 7.56 -5.58 -3.79
C SER A 49 6.04 -5.54 -3.92
N VAL A 50 5.48 -4.37 -4.19
CA VAL A 50 4.07 -4.18 -4.50
C VAL A 50 3.95 -3.17 -5.63
N GLU A 51 3.17 -3.51 -6.63
CA GLU A 51 2.75 -2.63 -7.72
C GLU A 51 1.24 -2.59 -7.76
N THR A 52 0.67 -1.42 -7.98
CA THR A 52 -0.75 -1.20 -8.16
C THR A 52 -0.99 -0.48 -9.48
N ARG A 53 -2.06 -0.85 -10.18
CA ARG A 53 -2.57 -0.17 -11.36
C ARG A 53 -4.05 0.13 -11.17
N ALA A 54 -4.36 1.40 -10.95
CA ALA A 54 -5.72 1.89 -10.80
C ALA A 54 -6.21 2.51 -12.11
N ARG A 55 -7.41 2.11 -12.56
CA ARG A 55 -8.06 2.65 -13.76
C ARG A 55 -9.52 2.95 -13.51
N SER A 56 -10.04 4.06 -14.03
CA SER A 56 -11.48 4.37 -13.97
C SER A 56 -12.29 3.47 -14.90
N LEU A 57 -13.52 3.15 -14.50
CA LEU A 57 -14.46 2.31 -15.26
C LEU A 57 -15.72 3.08 -15.69
N GLY A 58 -16.46 2.52 -16.65
CA GLY A 58 -17.81 2.95 -17.01
C GLY A 58 -17.97 4.44 -17.29
N VAL A 59 -19.11 5.00 -16.84
CA VAL A 59 -19.43 6.43 -16.95
C VAL A 59 -18.47 7.32 -16.15
N ALA A 60 -17.84 6.80 -15.10
CA ALA A 60 -16.84 7.53 -14.33
C ALA A 60 -15.63 7.91 -15.21
N ARG A 61 -15.33 7.18 -16.29
CA ARG A 61 -14.28 7.57 -17.27
C ARG A 61 -14.58 8.89 -17.98
N LEU A 62 -15.82 9.37 -18.00
CA LEU A 62 -16.13 10.67 -18.60
C LEU A 62 -15.66 11.84 -17.71
N PHE A 63 -15.59 11.65 -16.39
CA PHE A 63 -15.32 12.72 -15.40
C PHE A 63 -14.05 12.51 -14.57
N LEU A 64 -13.61 11.25 -14.44
CA LEU A 64 -12.44 10.81 -13.68
C LEU A 64 -11.42 10.14 -14.60
N ARG A 65 -11.45 10.42 -15.90
CA ARG A 65 -10.57 9.84 -16.92
C ARG A 65 -9.11 9.84 -16.42
N GLY A 66 -8.59 8.66 -16.10
CA GLY A 66 -7.26 8.55 -15.53
C GLY A 66 -6.81 7.13 -15.25
N GLU A 67 -5.50 6.99 -15.18
CA GLU A 67 -4.80 5.79 -14.79
C GLU A 67 -3.64 6.19 -13.88
N GLN A 68 -3.38 5.37 -12.86
CA GLN A 68 -2.25 5.55 -11.97
C GLN A 68 -1.60 4.21 -11.69
N VAL A 69 -0.28 4.16 -11.87
CA VAL A 69 0.58 3.05 -11.49
C VAL A 69 1.41 3.48 -10.30
N SER A 70 1.44 2.69 -9.24
CA SER A 70 2.28 2.95 -8.07
C SER A 70 3.04 1.69 -7.69
N ARG A 71 4.32 1.83 -7.36
CA ARG A 71 5.19 0.72 -6.98
C ARG A 71 5.98 1.09 -5.73
N SER A 72 6.08 0.16 -4.80
CA SER A 72 7.02 0.22 -3.67
C SER A 72 7.76 -1.08 -3.52
N GLU A 73 9.03 -0.98 -3.14
CA GLU A 73 9.85 -2.14 -2.82
C GLU A 73 10.81 -1.82 -1.67
N GLY A 74 11.16 -2.86 -0.93
CA GLY A 74 11.98 -2.72 0.25
C GLY A 74 12.43 -4.05 0.82
N ARG A 75 13.01 -3.98 2.02
CA ARG A 75 13.37 -5.15 2.82
C ARG A 75 12.49 -5.22 4.07
N TRP A 76 12.52 -6.36 4.73
CA TRP A 76 11.97 -6.50 6.08
C TRP A 76 13.08 -6.30 7.11
N ALA A 77 12.78 -5.58 8.19
CA ALA A 77 13.62 -5.55 9.38
C ALA A 77 12.70 -5.62 10.61
N GLU A 78 12.93 -6.60 11.48
CA GLU A 78 12.13 -6.79 12.70
C GLU A 78 10.61 -6.87 12.43
N GLY A 79 10.24 -7.52 11.32
CA GLY A 79 8.84 -7.66 10.89
C GLY A 79 8.24 -6.39 10.25
N MET A 80 8.97 -5.27 10.24
CA MET A 80 8.51 -4.00 9.70
C MET A 80 9.08 -3.73 8.29
N PRO A 81 8.32 -3.06 7.42
CA PRO A 81 8.81 -2.69 6.09
C PRO A 81 9.87 -1.60 6.22
N GLN A 82 10.99 -1.80 5.52
CA GLN A 82 12.06 -0.81 5.32
C GLN A 82 12.10 -0.48 3.81
N PRO A 83 11.36 0.55 3.37
CA PRO A 83 11.28 0.90 1.96
C PRO A 83 12.64 1.29 1.40
N ARG A 84 12.85 1.04 0.12
CA ARG A 84 14.02 1.52 -0.64
C ARG A 84 13.61 2.54 -1.68
N VAL A 85 12.47 2.31 -2.33
CA VAL A 85 11.91 3.23 -3.31
C VAL A 85 10.39 3.12 -3.34
N HIS A 86 9.75 4.27 -3.53
CA HIS A 86 8.36 4.39 -3.92
C HIS A 86 8.28 5.22 -5.19
N VAL A 87 7.47 4.77 -6.16
CA VAL A 87 7.14 5.52 -7.37
C VAL A 87 5.63 5.52 -7.52
N SER A 88 5.06 6.67 -7.86
CA SER A 88 3.67 6.76 -8.29
C SER A 88 3.62 7.66 -9.51
N GLU A 89 3.00 7.20 -10.59
CA GLU A 89 2.88 7.93 -11.83
C GLU A 89 1.50 7.71 -12.43
N GLY A 90 0.89 8.78 -12.91
CA GLY A 90 -0.43 8.68 -13.51
C GLY A 90 -0.91 10.00 -14.06
N ASN A 91 -1.97 9.91 -14.84
CA ASN A 91 -2.66 11.08 -15.37
C ASN A 91 -4.09 11.05 -14.84
N TRP A 92 -4.49 12.13 -14.16
CA TRP A 92 -5.87 12.31 -13.70
C TRP A 92 -6.41 13.61 -14.25
N ARG A 93 -7.51 13.52 -15.01
CA ARG A 93 -8.16 14.68 -15.66
C ARG A 93 -7.19 15.53 -16.50
N GLY A 94 -6.24 14.88 -17.17
CA GLY A 94 -5.24 15.54 -18.02
C GLY A 94 -4.02 16.07 -17.25
N VAL A 95 -4.01 15.99 -15.92
CA VAL A 95 -2.87 16.42 -15.09
C VAL A 95 -1.98 15.23 -14.79
N MET A 96 -0.77 15.24 -15.36
CA MET A 96 0.28 14.30 -15.01
C MET A 96 0.70 14.51 -13.55
N ARG A 97 0.74 13.41 -12.81
CA ARG A 97 1.25 13.35 -11.45
C ARG A 97 2.33 12.29 -11.36
N ARG A 98 3.46 12.68 -10.77
CA ARG A 98 4.58 11.79 -10.54
C ARG A 98 5.17 12.06 -9.17
N THR A 99 5.38 11.01 -8.39
CA THR A 99 6.08 11.07 -7.11
C THR A 99 7.12 9.97 -7.11
N ARG A 100 8.35 10.29 -6.71
CA ARG A 100 9.38 9.31 -6.43
C ARG A 100 10.03 9.63 -5.09
N LEU A 101 9.95 8.68 -4.16
CA LEU A 101 10.65 8.72 -2.88
C LEU A 101 11.75 7.68 -2.91
N GLU A 102 12.96 8.07 -2.52
CA GLU A 102 14.11 7.17 -2.37
C GLU A 102 14.56 7.20 -0.92
N TYR A 103 14.78 6.03 -0.33
CA TYR A 103 15.07 5.92 1.09
C TYR A 103 16.57 5.69 1.29
N GLY A 104 17.18 6.53 2.13
CA GLY A 104 18.58 6.43 2.49
C GLY A 104 18.90 5.21 3.37
N PRO A 105 20.18 4.94 3.65
CA PRO A 105 20.59 3.89 4.59
C PRO A 105 20.03 4.08 6.00
N ASP A 106 19.77 5.33 6.38
CA ASP A 106 19.15 5.77 7.64
C ASP A 106 17.62 5.63 7.65
N GLY A 107 17.01 5.16 6.54
CA GLY A 107 15.58 5.01 6.38
C GLY A 107 14.82 6.32 6.15
N ALA A 108 15.51 7.45 5.97
CA ALA A 108 14.85 8.72 5.68
C ALA A 108 14.46 8.81 4.19
N PRO A 109 13.20 9.14 3.85
CA PRO A 109 12.82 9.37 2.47
C PRO A 109 13.33 10.71 1.95
N ARG A 110 13.92 10.68 0.75
CA ARG A 110 14.24 11.82 -0.09
C ARG A 110 13.24 11.90 -1.24
N VAL A 111 12.65 13.07 -1.44
CA VAL A 111 11.78 13.33 -2.59
C VAL A 111 12.66 13.51 -3.84
N ALA A 112 12.77 12.48 -4.66
CA ALA A 112 13.56 12.50 -5.89
C ALA A 112 12.78 13.12 -7.06
N VAL A 113 11.46 12.89 -7.12
CA VAL A 113 10.57 13.48 -8.12
C VAL A 113 9.26 13.88 -7.46
N LEU A 114 8.75 15.07 -7.79
CA LEU A 114 7.43 15.53 -7.37
C LEU A 114 6.82 16.40 -8.48
N THR A 115 5.77 15.90 -9.10
CA THR A 115 5.07 16.56 -10.22
C THR A 115 3.57 16.52 -9.96
N PRO A 116 2.88 17.67 -10.02
CA PRO A 116 3.48 19.01 -9.98
C PRO A 116 4.25 19.22 -8.65
N ALA A 117 5.29 20.04 -8.63
CA ALA A 117 6.08 20.26 -7.41
C ALA A 117 5.19 20.75 -6.25
N GLN A 118 4.23 21.61 -6.57
CA GLN A 118 3.16 22.02 -5.67
C GLN A 118 1.83 21.84 -6.38
N ASP A 119 0.89 21.15 -5.74
CA ASP A 119 -0.47 20.95 -6.25
C ASP A 119 -1.46 22.01 -5.74
N MET A 120 -1.21 22.54 -4.54
CA MET A 120 -1.95 23.60 -3.88
C MET A 120 -1.11 24.16 -2.71
N PRO A 121 -1.43 25.35 -2.17
CA PRO A 121 -0.77 25.86 -0.96
C PRO A 121 -0.90 24.88 0.21
N ARG A 122 0.22 24.58 0.87
CA ARG A 122 0.28 23.65 2.00
C ARG A 122 1.08 24.22 3.16
N SER A 123 0.71 23.82 4.38
CA SER A 123 1.54 24.06 5.55
C SER A 123 2.89 23.33 5.37
N PRO A 124 4.00 23.86 5.91
CA PRO A 124 5.29 23.17 5.81
C PRO A 124 5.27 21.83 6.54
N VAL A 125 6.10 20.89 6.08
CA VAL A 125 6.42 19.64 6.80
C VAL A 125 7.81 19.83 7.44
N PRO A 126 7.94 19.76 8.77
CA PRO A 126 9.23 19.88 9.43
C PRO A 126 10.19 18.78 8.98
N ALA A 127 11.40 19.13 8.53
CA ALA A 127 12.38 18.16 8.05
C ALA A 127 12.75 17.12 9.12
N SER A 128 12.80 17.53 10.40
CA SER A 128 13.05 16.64 11.54
C SER A 128 11.98 15.58 11.76
N ALA A 129 10.78 15.75 11.19
CA ALA A 129 9.67 14.81 11.34
C ALA A 129 9.63 13.73 10.24
N ILE A 130 10.49 13.83 9.22
CA ILE A 130 10.53 12.94 8.05
C ILE A 130 11.28 11.61 8.30
N PRO A 131 12.39 11.56 9.05
CA PRO A 131 13.08 10.29 9.33
C PRO A 131 12.15 9.24 9.98
N GLY A 132 12.32 7.98 9.60
CA GLY A 132 11.52 6.86 10.09
C GLY A 132 10.10 6.78 9.53
N THR A 133 9.77 7.56 8.50
CA THR A 133 8.50 7.46 7.77
C THR A 133 8.60 6.50 6.58
N MET A 134 7.46 6.06 6.06
CA MET A 134 7.35 5.19 4.88
C MET A 134 6.25 5.68 3.92
N ASP A 135 6.16 5.11 2.72
CA ASP A 135 5.06 5.42 1.80
C ASP A 135 3.81 4.60 2.14
N GLY A 136 2.67 4.99 1.57
CA GLY A 136 1.38 4.36 1.85
C GLY A 136 1.31 2.88 1.44
N LEU A 137 1.93 2.48 0.32
CA LEU A 137 1.94 1.07 -0.07
C LEU A 137 2.81 0.24 0.87
N SER A 138 3.94 0.79 1.31
CA SER A 138 4.79 0.17 2.33
C SER A 138 4.06 -0.01 3.66
N ALA A 139 3.28 0.99 4.10
CA ALA A 139 2.44 0.86 5.29
C ALA A 139 1.36 -0.23 5.13
N LEU A 140 0.73 -0.32 3.96
CA LEU A 140 -0.28 -1.34 3.66
C LEU A 140 0.30 -2.76 3.66
N VAL A 141 1.48 -2.97 3.05
CA VAL A 141 2.13 -4.30 3.10
C VAL A 141 2.60 -4.67 4.51
N GLY A 142 3.01 -3.67 5.32
CA GLY A 142 3.30 -3.86 6.73
C GLY A 142 2.09 -4.36 7.51
N LEU A 143 0.91 -3.74 7.29
CA LEU A 143 -0.35 -4.19 7.88
C LEU A 143 -0.72 -5.61 7.40
N ALA A 144 -0.64 -5.87 6.09
CA ALA A 144 -0.93 -7.19 5.54
C ALA A 144 -0.03 -8.28 6.15
N ARG A 145 1.27 -8.01 6.29
CA ARG A 145 2.20 -8.93 6.95
C ARG A 145 1.89 -9.12 8.42
N HIS A 146 1.60 -8.04 9.15
CA HIS A 146 1.21 -8.12 10.56
C HIS A 146 -0.01 -9.01 10.75
N VAL A 147 -1.11 -8.74 10.03
CA VAL A 147 -2.35 -9.54 10.11
C VAL A 147 -2.11 -11.02 9.78
N ARG A 148 -1.28 -11.29 8.77
CA ARG A 148 -0.89 -12.67 8.40
C ARG A 148 -0.16 -13.37 9.54
N ASP A 149 0.81 -12.69 10.14
CA ASP A 149 1.75 -13.27 11.10
C ASP A 149 1.14 -13.37 12.51
N THR A 150 0.26 -12.45 12.91
CA THR A 150 -0.21 -12.31 14.30
C THR A 150 -1.70 -12.55 14.51
N ALA A 151 -2.52 -12.51 13.45
CA ALA A 151 -3.98 -12.52 13.56
C ALA A 151 -4.60 -11.27 14.23
N THR A 152 -3.83 -10.20 14.40
CA THR A 152 -4.24 -8.98 15.12
C THR A 152 -4.23 -7.76 14.20
N CYS A 153 -4.86 -6.67 14.64
CA CYS A 153 -4.91 -5.42 13.90
C CYS A 153 -3.96 -4.37 14.49
N GLU A 154 -3.49 -4.58 15.71
CA GLU A 154 -2.79 -3.61 16.55
C GLU A 154 -1.39 -3.29 16.01
N THR A 155 -1.32 -2.27 15.16
CA THR A 155 -0.09 -1.79 14.55
C THR A 155 -0.20 -0.31 14.19
N GLY A 156 0.88 0.27 13.70
CA GLY A 156 0.91 1.66 13.28
C GLY A 156 2.13 1.97 12.43
N ALA A 157 2.06 3.09 11.74
CA ALA A 157 3.15 3.59 10.91
C ALA A 157 3.06 5.11 10.77
N ARG A 158 4.19 5.75 10.48
CA ARG A 158 4.22 7.15 10.04
C ARG A 158 4.46 7.18 8.54
N GLY A 159 3.56 7.82 7.82
CA GLY A 159 3.59 7.95 6.37
C GLY A 159 4.13 9.30 5.92
N PHE A 160 4.93 9.32 4.86
CA PHE A 160 5.26 10.54 4.12
C PHE A 160 5.11 10.29 2.62
N ASP A 161 4.32 11.12 1.93
CA ASP A 161 4.01 10.95 0.50
C ASP A 161 4.73 11.97 -0.41
N GLY A 162 5.69 12.71 0.14
CA GLY A 162 6.36 13.84 -0.51
C GLY A 162 5.70 15.19 -0.27
N ARG A 163 4.46 15.23 0.26
CA ARG A 163 3.72 16.47 0.54
C ARG A 163 3.15 16.56 1.95
N ARG A 164 2.75 15.43 2.53
CA ARG A 164 2.13 15.37 3.86
C ARG A 164 2.72 14.27 4.72
N LEU A 165 2.72 14.53 6.02
CA LEU A 165 3.03 13.56 7.06
C LEU A 165 1.71 13.02 7.62
N THR A 166 1.58 11.70 7.71
CA THR A 166 0.37 11.03 8.20
C THR A 166 0.74 10.03 9.30
N GLN A 167 -0.01 10.00 10.40
CA GLN A 167 0.03 8.92 11.36
C GLN A 167 -1.05 7.92 11.02
N PHE A 168 -0.68 6.65 10.89
CA PHE A 168 -1.59 5.53 10.83
C PHE A 168 -1.62 4.84 12.20
N VAL A 169 -2.83 4.63 12.72
CA VAL A 169 -3.08 3.77 13.88
C VAL A 169 -4.09 2.72 13.42
N VAL A 170 -3.78 1.46 13.67
CA VAL A 170 -4.64 0.34 13.30
C VAL A 170 -5.02 -0.42 14.55
N ALA A 171 -6.31 -0.70 14.69
CA ALA A 171 -6.87 -1.42 15.82
C ALA A 171 -8.01 -2.31 15.35
N ARG A 172 -8.41 -3.27 16.18
CA ARG A 172 -9.60 -4.08 15.91
C ARG A 172 -10.86 -3.21 15.93
N ASP A 173 -11.77 -3.48 14.99
CA ASP A 173 -13.10 -2.89 14.99
C ASP A 173 -13.89 -3.35 16.24
N PRO A 174 -14.44 -2.44 17.06
CA PRO A 174 -15.23 -2.79 18.25
C PRO A 174 -16.60 -3.40 17.94
N ALA A 175 -16.94 -3.62 16.66
CA ALA A 175 -18.08 -4.44 16.26
C ALA A 175 -18.14 -5.79 17.03
N PRO A 176 -19.33 -6.42 17.17
CA PRO A 176 -19.51 -7.60 18.04
C PRO A 176 -18.45 -8.68 17.82
N ALA A 177 -17.92 -9.25 18.91
CA ALA A 177 -16.81 -10.20 18.89
C ALA A 177 -17.07 -11.46 18.03
N GLU A 178 -18.35 -11.76 17.80
CA GLU A 178 -18.87 -12.86 16.97
C GLU A 178 -18.78 -12.59 15.46
N ALA A 179 -18.29 -11.43 15.04
CA ALA A 179 -18.05 -11.15 13.63
C ALA A 179 -17.11 -12.23 13.05
N PRO A 180 -17.52 -12.96 11.99
CA PRO A 180 -16.79 -14.13 11.49
C PRO A 180 -15.46 -13.77 10.81
N ARG A 181 -15.17 -12.48 10.66
CA ARG A 181 -14.03 -11.94 9.92
C ARG A 181 -13.26 -10.96 10.79
N LEU A 182 -11.93 -10.96 10.65
CA LEU A 182 -11.10 -9.96 11.30
C LEU A 182 -11.34 -8.61 10.63
N ARG A 183 -11.79 -7.64 11.40
CA ARG A 183 -12.06 -6.28 10.96
C ARG A 183 -11.07 -5.33 11.64
N CYS A 184 -10.30 -4.61 10.85
CA CYS A 184 -9.36 -3.61 11.32
C CYS A 184 -9.84 -2.21 10.96
N VAL A 185 -9.88 -1.32 11.94
CA VAL A 185 -10.08 0.12 11.72
C VAL A 185 -8.71 0.77 11.60
N ILE A 186 -8.47 1.45 10.48
CA ILE A 186 -7.27 2.24 10.20
C ILE A 186 -7.67 3.70 10.33
N GLU A 187 -7.08 4.40 11.29
CA GLU A 187 -7.18 5.85 11.42
C GLU A 187 -5.94 6.50 10.81
N ALA A 188 -6.15 7.31 9.76
CA ALA A 188 -5.12 8.08 9.09
C ALA A 188 -5.27 9.56 9.45
N ARG A 189 -4.40 10.06 10.34
CA ARG A 189 -4.38 11.46 10.78
C ARG A 189 -3.23 12.21 10.11
N THR A 190 -3.54 13.26 9.34
CA THR A 190 -2.50 14.17 8.86
C THR A 190 -1.88 14.91 10.05
N LEU A 191 -0.55 14.97 10.12
CA LEU A 191 0.22 15.66 11.15
C LEU A 191 0.87 16.95 10.64
N ALA A 192 1.20 17.00 9.34
CA ALA A 192 1.77 18.16 8.67
C ALA A 192 1.53 18.07 7.15
N GLY A 193 1.69 19.19 6.43
CA GLY A 193 1.42 19.26 4.99
C GLY A 193 -0.06 19.48 4.65
N TYR A 194 -0.83 20.09 5.56
CA TYR A 194 -2.24 20.38 5.37
C TYR A 194 -2.44 21.33 4.19
N ALA A 195 -3.45 21.08 3.38
CA ALA A 195 -3.87 22.02 2.35
C ALA A 195 -4.44 23.29 3.01
N LEU A 196 -3.95 24.47 2.62
CA LEU A 196 -4.33 25.74 3.23
C LEU A 196 -5.60 26.36 2.63
N ASP A 197 -6.08 25.82 1.52
CA ASP A 197 -7.32 26.22 0.85
C ASP A 197 -8.57 25.48 1.37
N ARG A 198 -8.36 24.57 2.34
CA ARG A 198 -9.44 23.83 3.00
C ARG A 198 -9.72 24.39 4.38
N ASP A 199 -10.94 24.13 4.86
CA ASP A 199 -11.27 24.38 6.26
C ASP A 199 -10.30 23.62 7.17
N ALA A 200 -9.79 24.33 8.17
CA ALA A 200 -8.70 23.84 9.01
C ALA A 200 -9.16 22.78 10.02
N ALA A 201 -10.44 22.78 10.41
CA ALA A 201 -11.01 21.73 11.24
C ALA A 201 -11.21 20.47 10.39
N GLU A 202 -11.78 20.61 9.19
CA GLU A 202 -11.96 19.50 8.25
C GLU A 202 -10.64 18.84 7.85
N ALA A 203 -9.59 19.63 7.58
CA ALA A 203 -8.28 19.10 7.20
C ALA A 203 -7.60 18.27 8.31
N ARG A 204 -8.04 18.43 9.56
CA ARG A 204 -7.52 17.72 10.74
C ARG A 204 -8.35 16.50 11.12
N GLU A 205 -9.53 16.33 10.56
CA GLU A 205 -10.32 15.13 10.78
C GLU A 205 -9.57 13.89 10.28
N PRO A 206 -9.40 12.85 11.12
CA PRO A 206 -8.80 11.59 10.68
C PRO A 206 -9.67 10.92 9.63
N LEU A 207 -9.05 10.42 8.56
CA LEU A 207 -9.72 9.50 7.66
C LEU A 207 -9.81 8.13 8.35
N ARG A 208 -11.03 7.60 8.47
CA ARG A 208 -11.28 6.26 8.99
C ARG A 208 -11.53 5.31 7.84
N ILE A 209 -10.79 4.20 7.81
CA ILE A 209 -10.88 3.14 6.82
C ILE A 209 -11.15 1.84 7.56
N LEU A 210 -12.18 1.10 7.16
CA LEU A 210 -12.47 -0.23 7.68
C LEU A 210 -11.98 -1.28 6.69
N ALA A 211 -11.07 -2.15 7.12
CA ALA A 211 -10.57 -3.27 6.33
C ALA A 211 -11.06 -4.59 6.93
N GLU A 212 -11.81 -5.37 6.15
CA GLU A 212 -12.28 -6.69 6.53
C GLU A 212 -11.44 -7.75 5.83
N PHE A 213 -10.79 -8.61 6.61
CA PHE A 213 -9.91 -9.65 6.12
C PHE A 213 -10.63 -10.99 6.01
N GLY A 214 -10.26 -11.73 4.96
CA GLY A 214 -10.70 -13.10 4.74
C GLY A 214 -10.17 -14.11 5.75
N PRO A 215 -10.72 -15.34 5.75
CA PRO A 215 -10.09 -16.46 6.43
C PRO A 215 -8.63 -16.61 5.99
N ARG A 216 -7.74 -16.91 6.93
CA ARG A 216 -6.34 -17.17 6.61
C ARG A 216 -6.20 -18.58 6.04
N ALA A 217 -5.58 -18.68 4.87
CA ALA A 217 -5.10 -19.94 4.33
C ALA A 217 -3.56 -20.01 4.48
N PRO A 218 -2.98 -21.15 4.90
CA PRO A 218 -1.54 -21.32 4.97
C PRO A 218 -0.86 -20.96 3.66
N GLY A 219 0.20 -20.15 3.71
CA GLY A 219 0.95 -19.72 2.54
C GLY A 219 0.24 -18.70 1.64
N HIS A 220 -0.96 -18.22 2.01
CA HIS A 220 -1.64 -17.11 1.36
C HIS A 220 -1.32 -15.78 2.06
N PRO A 221 -1.27 -14.66 1.30
CA PRO A 221 -1.14 -13.34 1.89
C PRO A 221 -2.44 -12.95 2.60
N ALA A 222 -2.33 -12.18 3.69
CA ALA A 222 -3.50 -11.56 4.29
C ALA A 222 -3.81 -10.25 3.54
N VAL A 223 -4.80 -10.31 2.65
CA VAL A 223 -5.34 -9.14 1.96
C VAL A 223 -6.79 -8.90 2.43
N PRO A 224 -7.25 -7.64 2.52
CA PRO A 224 -8.64 -7.37 2.81
C PRO A 224 -9.54 -7.90 1.68
N GLU A 225 -10.64 -8.57 2.03
CA GLU A 225 -11.69 -8.89 1.05
C GLU A 225 -12.56 -7.66 0.78
N ARG A 226 -12.69 -6.77 1.77
CA ARG A 226 -13.48 -5.54 1.66
C ARG A 226 -12.79 -4.40 2.39
N VAL A 227 -12.77 -3.23 1.76
CA VAL A 227 -12.26 -1.99 2.36
C VAL A 227 -13.30 -0.90 2.19
N GLU A 228 -13.76 -0.31 3.28
CA GLU A 228 -14.70 0.81 3.26
C GLU A 228 -13.99 2.08 3.73
N LEU A 229 -14.23 3.18 3.02
CA LEU A 229 -13.78 4.51 3.42
C LEU A 229 -14.93 5.51 3.27
N GLY A 230 -15.17 6.26 4.33
CA GLY A 230 -16.16 7.34 4.30
C GLY A 230 -15.69 8.46 3.39
N SER A 231 -16.46 8.80 2.37
CA SER A 231 -16.26 9.98 1.53
C SER A 231 -17.36 11.00 1.80
N ARG A 232 -16.97 12.23 2.15
CA ARG A 232 -17.92 13.31 2.45
C ARG A 232 -18.80 13.70 1.26
N TRP A 233 -18.34 13.46 0.02
CA TRP A 233 -19.06 13.89 -1.20
C TRP A 233 -19.74 12.75 -1.97
N TRP A 234 -19.33 11.49 -1.74
CA TRP A 234 -19.76 10.34 -2.54
C TRP A 234 -20.41 9.23 -1.69
N GLY A 235 -20.65 9.47 -0.40
CA GLY A 235 -21.05 8.44 0.55
C GLY A 235 -19.89 7.48 0.86
N THR A 236 -20.20 6.22 1.13
CA THR A 236 -19.16 5.20 1.34
C THR A 236 -18.54 4.81 0.00
N ILE A 237 -17.22 4.89 -0.09
CA ILE A 237 -16.45 4.26 -1.15
C ILE A 237 -16.02 2.88 -0.63
N GLU A 238 -16.31 1.85 -1.40
CA GLU A 238 -15.99 0.47 -1.05
C GLU A 238 -15.06 -0.13 -2.10
N ALA A 239 -13.97 -0.77 -1.68
CA ALA A 239 -13.17 -1.64 -2.54
C ALA A 239 -13.42 -3.10 -2.16
N THR A 240 -13.87 -3.91 -3.12
CA THR A 240 -14.18 -5.34 -2.94
C THR A 240 -13.18 -6.18 -3.72
N LEU A 241 -12.60 -7.20 -3.09
CA LEU A 241 -11.71 -8.16 -3.71
C LEU A 241 -12.50 -9.06 -4.66
N MET A 242 -12.10 -9.09 -5.92
CA MET A 242 -12.74 -9.89 -6.97
C MET A 242 -11.97 -11.19 -7.25
N ASP A 243 -10.65 -11.14 -7.15
CA ASP A 243 -9.77 -12.26 -7.45
C ASP A 243 -8.45 -12.14 -6.67
N LEU A 244 -7.94 -13.27 -6.18
CA LEU A 244 -6.62 -13.40 -5.58
C LEU A 244 -6.00 -14.71 -6.05
N ARG A 245 -4.86 -14.61 -6.74
CA ARG A 245 -4.17 -15.77 -7.31
C ARG A 245 -2.66 -15.61 -7.31
N ARG A 246 -1.94 -16.72 -7.36
CA ARG A 246 -0.53 -16.68 -7.75
C ARG A 246 -0.43 -16.35 -9.23
N GLU A 247 0.57 -15.56 -9.57
CA GLU A 247 0.90 -15.25 -10.93
C GLU A 247 1.95 -16.24 -11.43
N ALA A 248 1.60 -16.99 -12.48
CA ALA A 248 2.53 -17.91 -13.12
C ALA A 248 3.79 -17.13 -13.58
N PRO A 249 4.98 -17.75 -13.51
CA PRO A 249 6.19 -17.15 -14.04
C PRO A 249 5.98 -16.80 -15.52
N ALA A 250 6.39 -15.60 -15.92
CA ALA A 250 6.32 -15.21 -17.32
C ALA A 250 7.14 -16.22 -18.14
N THR A 251 6.48 -16.95 -19.04
CA THR A 251 7.16 -17.74 -20.05
C THR A 251 7.81 -16.76 -21.02
N ASN A 252 9.14 -16.65 -20.97
CA ASN A 252 9.93 -15.99 -22.02
C ASN A 252 9.94 -16.85 -23.29
#